data_AF-A0A1V5BD25-F1
#
_entry.id   AF-A0A1V5BD25-F1
#
_cell.length_a   1.000
_cell.length_b   1.000
_cell.length_c   1.000
_cell.angle_alpha   90.00
_cell.angle_beta   90.00
_cell.angle_gamma   90.00
#
_symmetry.space_group_name_H-M   'P 1'
#
loop_
_entity.id
_entity.type
_entity.pdbx_description
1 polymer ?
#
loop_
_entity_poly.entity_id
_entity_poly.type
_entity_poly.pdbx_seq_one_letter_code
_entity_poly.pdbx_strand_id
1 'polypeptide(L)'
;MSETDFGCCQNSATQACECIKQDLAHRVIPTGSRKLVGQEREYCTTTNKWLTRQAFKAWSKNEGREVDPIIWFTEMGHGPIPEDVTP
;
A
#
# COMPACT_ATOMS: atom_id res chain seq x y z
N MET A 1 -17.51 17.66 -6.01
CA MET A 1 -16.06 17.36 -6.13
C MET A 1 -15.40 18.47 -5.35
N SER A 2 -14.64 18.26 -4.29
CA SER A 2 -13.66 17.25 -3.90
C SER A 2 -13.18 17.79 -2.53
N GLU A 3 -12.99 17.05 -1.45
CA GLU A 3 -12.13 15.91 -1.18
C GLU A 3 -12.67 15.39 0.16
N THR A 4 -12.94 14.09 0.29
CA THR A 4 -13.15 13.50 1.61
C THR A 4 -11.79 13.42 2.28
N ASP A 5 -11.36 14.57 2.79
CA ASP A 5 -10.28 14.74 3.74
C ASP A 5 -10.47 13.68 4.84
N PHE A 6 -9.43 12.89 5.12
CA PHE A 6 -9.44 11.95 6.23
C PHE A 6 -9.45 12.78 7.53
N GLY A 7 -10.63 13.28 7.86
CA GLY A 7 -10.91 14.17 8.99
C GLY A 7 -10.79 13.41 10.30
N CYS A 8 -9.54 13.28 10.77
CA CYS A 8 -9.24 12.87 12.14
C CYS A 8 -8.84 14.06 13.02
N CYS A 9 -9.16 15.29 12.60
CA CYS A 9 -8.73 16.52 13.28
C CYS A 9 -9.90 17.43 13.68
N GLN A 10 -11.11 16.91 13.89
CA GLN A 10 -12.21 17.73 14.44
C GLN A 10 -12.99 17.03 15.55
N ASN A 11 -12.62 17.45 16.77
CA ASN A 11 -13.42 17.60 17.98
C ASN A 11 -13.88 16.37 18.78
N SER A 12 -13.36 16.37 20.02
CA SER A 12 -13.90 15.77 21.26
C SER A 12 -14.00 14.25 21.36
N ALA A 13 -12.87 13.62 21.68
CA ALA A 13 -12.74 12.64 22.77
C ALA A 13 -11.24 12.33 22.94
N THR A 14 -10.79 12.05 24.16
CA THR A 14 -9.40 11.80 24.57
C THR A 14 -8.82 10.50 23.98
N GLN A 15 -8.69 10.42 22.67
CA GLN A 15 -7.78 9.49 22.00
C GLN A 15 -6.56 10.28 21.55
N ALA A 16 -5.37 9.77 21.85
CA ALA A 16 -4.13 10.32 21.38
C ALA A 16 -4.01 10.08 19.87
N CYS A 17 -4.74 10.87 19.08
CA CYS A 17 -4.47 11.05 17.65
C CYS A 17 -3.22 11.92 17.55
N GLU A 18 -2.07 11.35 17.90
CA GLU A 18 -0.82 11.92 17.44
C GLU A 18 -0.80 11.76 15.93
N CYS A 19 -0.76 12.87 15.20
CA CYS A 19 -0.44 12.88 13.77
C CYS A 19 1.02 12.45 13.60
N ILE A 20 1.31 11.18 13.88
CA ILE A 20 2.63 10.60 13.68
C ILE A 20 2.89 10.73 12.18
N LYS A 21 3.92 11.51 11.82
CA LYS A 21 4.38 11.56 10.43
C LYS A 21 4.77 10.13 10.06
N GLN A 22 3.88 9.44 9.35
CA GLN A 22 4.18 8.11 8.86
C GLN A 22 5.42 8.21 7.96
N ASP A 23 6.43 7.42 8.30
CA ASP A 23 7.63 7.23 7.49
C ASP A 23 7.23 7.02 6.03
N LEU A 24 7.98 7.60 5.09
CA LEU A 24 7.76 7.40 3.65
C LEU A 24 7.67 5.90 3.31
N ALA A 25 8.44 5.05 3.99
CA ALA A 25 8.33 3.60 3.91
C ALA A 25 6.89 3.12 4.14
N HIS A 26 6.23 3.55 5.22
CA HIS A 26 4.87 3.14 5.53
C HIS A 26 3.82 3.72 4.56
N ARG A 27 4.15 4.74 3.77
CA ARG A 27 3.25 5.34 2.78
C ARG A 27 3.23 4.61 1.44
N VAL A 28 4.31 3.90 1.08
CA VAL A 28 4.47 3.30 -0.26
C VAL A 28 4.46 1.78 -0.26
N ILE A 29 4.06 1.16 0.85
CA ILE A 29 4.01 -0.30 0.96
C ILE A 29 2.74 -0.89 0.38
N PRO A 30 2.81 -2.09 -0.20
CA PRO A 30 1.61 -2.78 -0.63
C PRO A 30 0.82 -3.25 0.59
N THR A 31 -0.48 -3.04 0.59
CA THR A 31 -1.40 -3.42 1.68
C THR A 31 -2.16 -4.72 1.40
N GLY A 32 -2.07 -5.22 0.18
CA GLY A 32 -2.66 -6.49 -0.23
C GLY A 32 -2.29 -6.86 -1.65
N SER A 33 -2.67 -8.06 -2.06
CA SER A 33 -2.52 -8.52 -3.44
C SER A 33 -3.70 -9.39 -3.86
N ARG A 34 -4.01 -9.39 -5.16
CA ARG A 34 -5.06 -10.23 -5.74
C ARG A 34 -4.65 -10.70 -7.13
N LYS A 35 -5.16 -11.86 -7.53
CA LYS A 35 -4.99 -12.39 -8.88
C LYS A 35 -6.34 -12.85 -9.39
N LEU A 36 -6.84 -12.14 -10.41
CA LEU A 36 -8.06 -12.53 -11.11
C LEU A 36 -7.71 -13.55 -12.19
N VAL A 37 -8.62 -14.48 -12.46
CA VAL A 37 -8.41 -15.55 -13.45
C VAL A 37 -8.13 -14.93 -14.83
N GLY A 38 -7.00 -15.29 -15.44
CA GLY A 38 -6.59 -14.79 -16.76
C GLY A 38 -6.03 -13.36 -16.78
N GLN A 39 -5.77 -12.75 -15.61
CA GLN A 39 -5.17 -11.41 -15.51
C GLN A 39 -3.84 -11.42 -14.76
N GLU A 40 -3.05 -10.37 -14.98
CA GLU A 40 -1.84 -10.11 -14.19
C GLU A 40 -2.23 -9.87 -12.71
N ARG A 41 -1.34 -10.26 -11.79
CA ARG A 41 -1.51 -10.00 -10.35
C ARG A 41 -1.46 -8.49 -10.10
N GLU A 42 -2.38 -8.03 -9.24
CA GLU A 42 -2.46 -6.64 -8.82
C GLU A 42 -2.14 -6.51 -7.32
N TYR A 43 -1.64 -5.34 -6.95
CA TYR A 43 -1.21 -4.99 -5.61
C TYR A 43 -1.95 -3.74 -5.16
N CYS A 44 -2.46 -3.77 -3.93
CA CYS A 44 -3.18 -2.65 -3.34
C CYS A 44 -2.18 -1.66 -2.74
N THR A 45 -2.30 -0.38 -3.10
CA THR A 45 -1.54 0.71 -2.47
C THR A 45 -2.16 1.11 -1.13
N THR A 46 -1.43 1.89 -0.33
CA THR A 46 -1.96 2.59 0.85
C THR A 46 -3.11 3.55 0.54
N THR A 47 -3.23 3.98 -0.72
CA THR A 47 -4.32 4.83 -1.23
C THR A 47 -5.48 4.02 -1.84
N ASN A 48 -5.54 2.71 -1.58
CA ASN A 48 -6.57 1.78 -2.06
C ASN A 48 -6.67 1.64 -3.59
N LYS A 49 -5.58 1.91 -4.32
CA LYS A 49 -5.50 1.67 -5.77
C LYS A 49 -4.94 0.27 -6.02
N TRP A 50 -5.54 -0.45 -6.96
CA TRP A 50 -5.03 -1.73 -7.44
C TRP A 50 -4.17 -1.50 -8.68
N LEU A 51 -2.91 -1.92 -8.63
CA LEU A 51 -1.94 -1.68 -9.68
C LEU A 51 -1.21 -2.99 -10.03
N THR A 52 -0.87 -3.18 -11.30
CA THR A 52 0.08 -4.23 -11.70
C THR A 52 1.45 -4.00 -11.06
N ARG A 53 2.34 -5.00 -11.08
CA ARG A 53 3.69 -4.86 -10.48
C ARG A 53 4.43 -3.64 -11.04
N GLN A 54 4.42 -3.46 -12.36
CA GLN A 54 5.12 -2.35 -13.01
C GLN A 54 4.50 -1.00 -12.64
N ALA A 55 3.16 -0.92 -12.61
CA ALA A 55 2.47 0.30 -12.22
C ALA A 55 2.69 0.65 -10.74
N PHE A 56 2.77 -0.34 -9.85
CA PHE A 56 3.08 -0.13 -8.43
C PHE A 56 4.50 0.41 -8.24
N LYS A 57 5.49 -0.14 -8.94
CA LYS A 57 6.87 0.37 -8.91
C LYS A 57 6.96 1.82 -9.38
N ALA A 58 6.28 2.15 -10.49
CA ALA A 58 6.23 3.52 -10.99
C ALA A 58 5.54 4.48 -10.02
N TRP A 59 4.41 4.06 -9.44
CA TRP A 59 3.69 4.83 -8.44
C TRP A 59 4.57 5.11 -7.21
N SER A 60 5.11 4.06 -6.57
CA SER A 60 5.94 4.20 -5.38
C SER A 60 7.18 5.06 -5.64
N LYS A 61 7.82 4.93 -6.81
CA LYS A 61 8.91 5.81 -7.24
C LYS A 61 8.49 7.29 -7.31
N ASN A 62 7.30 7.59 -7.83
CA ASN A 62 6.77 8.96 -7.87
C ASN A 62 6.44 9.51 -6.46
N GLU A 63 6.08 8.64 -5.52
CA GLU A 63 5.88 8.99 -4.10
C GLU A 63 7.22 9.18 -3.35
N GLY A 64 8.36 8.97 -4.02
CA GLY A 64 9.70 9.23 -3.48
C GLY A 64 10.50 7.98 -3.10
N ARG A 65 9.97 6.76 -3.30
CA ARG A 65 10.69 5.51 -3.03
C ARG A 65 10.19 4.37 -3.89
N GLU A 66 11.07 3.81 -4.73
CA GLU A 66 10.72 2.61 -5.51
C GLU A 66 10.59 1.39 -4.58
N VAL A 67 9.40 0.78 -4.57
CA VAL A 67 9.10 -0.46 -3.83
C VAL A 67 8.63 -1.52 -4.81
N ASP A 68 9.26 -2.69 -4.79
CA ASP A 68 8.77 -3.86 -5.50
C ASP A 68 7.81 -4.64 -4.59
N PRO A 69 6.52 -4.74 -4.94
CA PRO A 69 5.54 -5.36 -4.06
C PRO A 69 5.73 -6.87 -3.95
N ILE A 70 6.41 -7.54 -4.91
CA ILE A 70 6.73 -8.97 -4.77
C ILE A 70 7.74 -9.16 -3.66
N ILE A 71 8.89 -8.45 -3.73
CA ILE A 71 9.95 -8.51 -2.72
C ILE A 71 9.39 -8.20 -1.33
N TRP A 72 8.46 -7.23 -1.24
CA TRP A 72 7.80 -6.90 0.01
C TRP A 72 7.07 -8.09 0.65
N PHE A 73 6.27 -8.83 -0.14
CA PHE A 73 5.55 -9.99 0.38
C PHE A 73 6.46 -11.21 0.57
N THR A 74 7.40 -11.46 -0.34
CA THR A 74 8.20 -12.71 -0.37
C THR A 74 9.43 -12.66 0.52
N GLU A 75 10.16 -11.54 0.54
CA GLU A 75 11.46 -11.44 1.23
C GLU A 75 11.35 -10.74 2.59
N MET A 76 10.51 -9.70 2.69
CA MET A 76 10.34 -8.97 3.96
C MET A 76 9.35 -9.66 4.93
N GLY A 77 8.67 -10.73 4.48
CA GLY A 77 7.73 -11.51 5.29
C GLY A 77 6.49 -10.72 5.76
N HIS A 78 6.20 -9.58 5.13
CA HIS A 78 5.10 -8.70 5.52
C HIS A 78 3.83 -9.05 4.76
N GLY A 79 3.10 -10.04 5.28
CA GLY A 79 1.75 -10.40 4.83
C GLY A 79 1.63 -11.85 4.37
N PRO A 80 0.40 -12.34 4.13
CA PRO A 80 0.21 -13.65 3.54
C PRO A 80 0.83 -13.64 2.13
N ILE A 81 1.90 -14.44 1.96
CA ILE A 81 2.46 -14.73 0.64
C ILE A 81 1.32 -15.40 -0.15
N PRO A 82 0.88 -14.84 -1.29
CA PRO A 82 -0.13 -15.49 -2.10
C PRO A 82 0.37 -16.88 -2.53
N GLU A 83 -0.50 -17.89 -2.48
CA GLU A 83 -0.11 -19.30 -2.70
C GLU A 83 0.60 -19.56 -4.05
N ASP A 84 0.38 -18.69 -5.04
CA ASP A 84 0.99 -18.73 -6.38
C ASP A 84 2.26 -17.90 -6.52
N VAL A 85 2.75 -17.31 -5.43
CA VAL A 85 4.03 -16.61 -5.32
C VAL A 85 4.91 -17.43 -4.39
N THR A 86 5.33 -18.62 -4.84
CA THR A 86 6.39 -19.37 -4.13
C THR A 86 7.75 -18.73 -4.40
N PRO A 87 8.64 -18.62 -3.40
CA PRO A 87 10.03 -18.23 -3.61
C PRO A 87 10.78 -19.18 -4.55
#